data_AF-A0A0F8XQR1-F1
#
_entry.id   AF-A0A0F8XQR1-F1
#
_cell.length_a   1.000
_cell.length_b   1.000
_cell.length_c   1.000
_cell.angle_alpha   90.00
_cell.angle_beta   90.00
_cell.angle_gamma   90.00
#
_symmetry.space_group_name_H-M   'P 1'
#
loop_
_entity.id
_entity.type
_entity.pdbx_description
1 polymer ?
#
loop_
_entity_poly.entity_id
_entity_poly.type
_entity_poly.pdbx_seq_one_letter_code
_entity_poly.pdbx_strand_id
1 'polypeptide(L)'
;TMNAPIDMDGNKLLNLENVGYGIKHGLFWGTFDFNETDIGDEPLGWTPNNSGGCTTTIIDSFDGHVNVLQLNDSSGAGIAAINSPTFTQGLDSTIELWIAKSSISSNTILNIYIQEGSTYLTLLQLEGNDLHYFAGSFISIKNDFLLVNSLVHIKIVLNDTANTFDCYINETLEGSGLPYENNSTSGLNNIYFSTDAADTGYIAYIDAIGVSTDTRYNVGDNYTPLINNDGIALQPTQTLSTVDGTDLVIDVDISFNGGQLFDGQDVSALAADLANQCTTAEAHAYVEANALTLTQNVTFNAGQLFDGQDVSALATDLGNQATAAEAHAYVEANALTLTNALAMGTNKITGLGNGANPQDAMAFGQKYTNAEAVQAAEDAGLI
;
A
#
# COMPACT_ATOMS: atom_id res chain seq x y z
N THR A 1 3.82 -14.81 -21.24
CA THR A 1 4.70 -15.74 -20.49
C THR A 1 5.97 -14.98 -20.14
N MET A 2 6.13 -14.59 -18.87
CA MET A 2 7.39 -14.01 -18.38
C MET A 2 8.46 -15.12 -18.38
N ASN A 3 9.57 -14.91 -19.09
CA ASN A 3 10.60 -15.94 -19.29
C ASN A 3 11.98 -15.56 -18.76
N ALA A 4 12.09 -14.49 -17.96
CA ALA A 4 13.34 -14.09 -17.34
C ALA A 4 13.17 -14.00 -15.81
N PRO A 5 14.10 -14.56 -15.01
CA PRO A 5 14.15 -14.31 -13.57
C PRO A 5 14.38 -12.82 -13.30
N ILE A 6 13.75 -12.30 -12.25
CA ILE A 6 14.06 -10.97 -11.71
C ILE A 6 15.45 -11.05 -11.07
N ASP A 7 16.40 -10.25 -11.58
CA ASP A 7 17.76 -10.19 -11.03
C ASP A 7 17.82 -9.14 -9.91
N MET A 8 18.21 -9.57 -8.72
CA MET A 8 18.36 -8.72 -7.53
C MET A 8 19.78 -8.85 -6.99
N ASP A 9 20.43 -7.73 -6.70
CA ASP A 9 21.68 -7.69 -5.91
C ASP A 9 21.36 -7.15 -4.51
N GLY A 10 21.12 -8.07 -3.59
CA GLY A 10 20.58 -7.77 -2.27
C GLY A 10 19.17 -7.18 -2.34
N ASN A 11 18.91 -6.13 -1.54
CA ASN A 11 17.62 -5.43 -1.48
C ASN A 11 17.45 -4.35 -2.56
N LYS A 12 18.31 -4.32 -3.57
CA LYS A 12 18.15 -3.45 -4.74
C LYS A 12 17.67 -4.28 -5.92
N LEU A 13 16.48 -3.93 -6.41
CA LEU A 13 16.07 -4.24 -7.78
C LEU A 13 17.11 -3.61 -8.71
N LEU A 14 18.00 -4.43 -9.26
CA LEU A 14 19.10 -3.94 -10.08
C LEU A 14 18.66 -3.54 -11.48
N ASN A 15 17.62 -4.18 -12.01
CA ASN A 15 17.14 -3.91 -13.35
C ASN A 15 15.65 -4.22 -13.48
N LEU A 16 14.84 -3.18 -13.69
CA LEU A 16 13.47 -3.28 -14.19
C LEU A 16 13.44 -3.49 -15.72
N GLU A 17 14.58 -3.84 -16.34
CA GLU A 17 14.75 -3.90 -17.80
C GLU A 17 13.99 -5.06 -18.48
N ASN A 18 13.38 -5.97 -17.71
CA ASN A 18 12.58 -7.09 -18.25
C ASN A 18 11.06 -6.97 -18.02
N VAL A 19 10.58 -5.86 -17.47
CA VAL A 19 9.15 -5.49 -17.60
C VAL A 19 9.05 -4.78 -18.94
N GLY A 20 8.34 -5.37 -19.90
CA GLY A 20 8.49 -5.15 -21.35
C GLY A 20 8.54 -3.70 -21.87
N TYR A 21 8.13 -2.70 -21.09
CA TYR A 21 8.50 -1.29 -21.24
C TYR A 21 8.57 -0.70 -19.83
N GLY A 22 9.78 -0.45 -19.32
CA GLY A 22 10.05 -0.19 -17.89
C GLY A 22 9.26 0.99 -17.31
N ILE A 23 8.97 0.92 -16.00
CA ILE A 23 8.37 2.04 -15.26
C ILE A 23 9.39 3.19 -15.23
N LYS A 24 9.02 4.37 -15.74
CA LYS A 24 9.88 5.55 -15.80
C LYS A 24 9.44 6.59 -14.78
N HIS A 25 10.41 7.27 -14.16
CA HIS A 25 10.13 8.47 -13.37
C HIS A 25 9.52 9.55 -14.28
N GLY A 26 8.45 10.20 -13.82
CA GLY A 26 7.69 11.16 -14.63
C GLY A 26 6.74 10.55 -15.65
N LEU A 27 6.56 9.21 -15.67
CA LEU A 27 5.52 8.59 -16.49
C LEU A 27 4.18 8.73 -15.77
N PHE A 28 3.25 9.47 -16.36
CA PHE A 28 1.88 9.59 -15.87
C PHE A 28 1.01 8.56 -16.56
N TRP A 29 0.20 7.88 -15.77
CA TRP A 29 -0.54 6.73 -16.26
C TRP A 29 -1.80 7.17 -17.02
N GLY A 30 -2.16 6.47 -18.09
CA GLY A 30 -3.33 6.77 -18.89
C GLY A 30 -3.71 5.60 -19.79
N THR A 31 -4.88 5.66 -20.41
CA THR A 31 -5.24 4.78 -21.53
C THR A 31 -4.19 4.87 -22.63
N PHE A 32 -3.67 6.09 -22.86
CA PHE A 32 -2.52 6.37 -23.71
C PHE A 32 -1.47 7.16 -22.92
N ASP A 33 -0.42 6.47 -22.49
CA ASP A 33 0.75 7.01 -21.78
C ASP A 33 2.02 7.03 -22.65
N PHE A 34 1.89 6.54 -23.89
CA PHE A 34 2.94 6.47 -24.92
C PHE A 34 4.23 5.74 -24.50
N ASN A 35 4.24 4.96 -23.42
CA ASN A 35 5.45 4.29 -22.92
C ASN A 35 6.00 3.23 -23.89
N GLU A 36 5.14 2.69 -24.74
CA GLU A 36 5.47 1.66 -25.74
C GLU A 36 6.02 2.24 -27.05
N THR A 37 6.07 3.56 -27.21
CA THR A 37 6.59 4.23 -28.42
C THR A 37 8.01 4.72 -28.19
N ASP A 38 8.88 4.49 -29.17
CA ASP A 38 10.25 5.00 -29.17
C ASP A 38 10.27 6.54 -29.32
N ILE A 39 11.22 7.19 -28.66
CA ILE A 39 11.36 8.65 -28.73
C ILE A 39 11.74 9.06 -30.16
N GLY A 40 11.01 10.05 -30.69
CA GLY A 40 11.14 10.55 -32.06
C GLY A 40 10.17 9.92 -33.05
N ASP A 41 9.53 8.81 -32.68
CA ASP A 41 8.55 8.13 -33.53
C ASP A 41 7.14 8.67 -33.33
N GLU A 42 6.27 8.37 -34.30
CA GLU A 42 4.83 8.58 -34.17
C GLU A 42 4.25 7.60 -33.13
N PRO A 43 3.27 8.01 -32.31
CA PRO A 43 2.67 7.15 -31.29
C PRO A 43 2.14 5.83 -31.88
N LEU A 44 2.52 4.71 -31.27
CA LEU A 44 2.14 3.37 -31.74
C LEU A 44 0.61 3.22 -31.84
N GLY A 45 0.11 2.84 -33.01
CA GLY A 45 -1.32 2.62 -33.27
C GLY A 45 -2.14 3.88 -33.53
N TRP A 46 -1.54 5.08 -33.41
CA TRP A 46 -2.18 6.33 -33.79
C TRP A 46 -2.02 6.56 -35.30
N THR A 47 -2.95 7.33 -35.88
CA THR A 47 -2.93 7.65 -37.31
C THR A 47 -2.59 9.13 -37.52
N PRO A 48 -1.37 9.47 -37.96
CA PRO A 48 -0.98 10.84 -38.27
C PRO A 48 -1.66 11.35 -39.54
N ASN A 49 -2.07 12.61 -39.53
CA ASN A 49 -2.64 13.35 -40.65
C ASN A 49 -1.86 14.65 -40.90
N ASN A 50 -0.54 14.58 -40.71
CA ASN A 50 0.36 15.73 -40.84
C ASN A 50 0.46 16.24 -42.28
N SER A 51 0.62 17.55 -42.45
CA SER A 51 0.84 18.18 -43.76
C SER A 51 1.77 19.39 -43.69
N GLY A 52 2.26 19.84 -44.84
CA GLY A 52 3.06 21.07 -44.93
C GLY A 52 4.42 21.04 -44.22
N GLY A 53 4.91 19.86 -43.80
CA GLY A 53 6.15 19.70 -43.05
C GLY A 53 5.99 19.68 -41.53
N CYS A 54 4.76 19.82 -41.03
CA CYS A 54 4.43 19.65 -39.61
C CYS A 54 4.55 18.17 -39.21
N THR A 55 4.70 17.88 -37.92
CA THR A 55 4.96 16.52 -37.42
C THR A 55 4.24 16.23 -36.11
N THR A 56 3.93 14.95 -35.88
CA THR A 56 3.49 14.41 -34.59
C THR A 56 4.47 13.35 -34.13
N THR A 57 5.10 13.51 -32.96
CA THR A 57 6.14 12.59 -32.47
C THR A 57 6.13 12.49 -30.96
N ILE A 58 6.57 11.36 -30.40
CA ILE A 58 6.85 11.25 -28.97
C ILE A 58 8.20 11.90 -28.65
N ILE A 59 8.24 12.76 -27.64
CA ILE A 59 9.47 13.35 -27.10
C ILE A 59 9.79 12.77 -25.73
N ASP A 60 11.06 12.84 -25.35
CA ASP A 60 11.58 12.19 -24.15
C ASP A 60 10.92 12.72 -22.87
N SER A 61 10.90 14.05 -22.70
CA SER A 61 10.29 14.68 -21.53
C SER A 61 9.84 16.11 -21.78
N PHE A 62 8.84 16.54 -21.01
CA PHE A 62 8.34 17.90 -20.99
C PHE A 62 7.64 18.18 -19.66
N ASP A 63 7.99 19.30 -19.01
CA ASP A 63 7.38 19.77 -17.76
C ASP A 63 7.20 18.69 -16.66
N GLY A 64 8.20 17.82 -16.51
CA GLY A 64 8.20 16.74 -15.52
C GLY A 64 7.51 15.44 -15.98
N HIS A 65 6.84 15.45 -17.13
CA HIS A 65 6.29 14.28 -17.79
C HIS A 65 7.33 13.65 -18.72
N VAL A 66 7.26 12.33 -18.93
CA VAL A 66 8.06 11.60 -19.92
C VAL A 66 7.17 10.94 -20.96
N ASN A 67 7.71 10.65 -22.15
CA ASN A 67 6.96 10.06 -23.27
C ASN A 67 5.79 10.95 -23.75
N VAL A 68 6.05 12.24 -23.92
CA VAL A 68 5.00 13.23 -24.24
C VAL A 68 4.75 13.30 -25.75
N LEU A 69 3.48 13.32 -26.17
CA LEU A 69 3.11 13.56 -27.57
C LEU A 69 3.32 15.04 -27.92
N GLN A 70 4.13 15.28 -28.95
CA GLN A 70 4.42 16.59 -29.51
C GLN A 70 3.74 16.75 -30.88
N LEU A 71 2.94 17.80 -31.05
CA LEU A 71 2.46 18.30 -32.34
C LEU A 71 3.27 19.56 -32.69
N ASN A 72 4.20 19.45 -33.64
CA ASN A 72 5.04 20.56 -34.09
C ASN A 72 4.48 21.17 -35.37
N ASP A 73 3.93 22.38 -35.26
CA ASP A 73 3.44 23.15 -36.39
C ASP A 73 4.51 24.12 -36.89
N SER A 74 5.15 23.73 -37.99
CA SER A 74 6.18 24.53 -38.65
C SER A 74 5.70 25.15 -39.96
N SER A 75 4.39 25.19 -40.23
CA SER A 75 3.87 25.54 -41.55
C SER A 75 2.55 26.29 -41.54
N GLY A 76 2.57 27.56 -41.97
CA GLY A 76 1.35 28.38 -42.14
C GLY A 76 0.40 27.93 -43.27
N ALA A 77 0.64 26.77 -43.87
CA ALA A 77 -0.26 26.13 -44.83
C ALA A 77 -0.47 24.63 -44.55
N GLY A 78 0.20 24.09 -43.53
CA GLY A 78 0.09 22.71 -43.08
C GLY A 78 -0.63 22.63 -41.74
N ILE A 79 -0.70 21.42 -41.21
CA ILE A 79 -1.18 21.12 -39.86
C ILE A 79 -0.40 19.94 -39.29
N ALA A 80 -0.09 19.97 -38.00
CA ALA A 80 0.24 18.79 -37.23
C ALA A 80 -1.07 18.19 -36.70
N ALA A 81 -1.33 16.93 -36.98
CA ALA A 81 -2.61 16.32 -36.67
C ALA A 81 -2.52 14.82 -36.49
N ILE A 82 -3.28 14.26 -35.54
CA ILE A 82 -3.21 12.83 -35.23
C ILE A 82 -4.50 12.31 -34.59
N ASN A 83 -4.96 11.15 -35.06
CA ASN A 83 -6.11 10.42 -34.51
C ASN A 83 -5.64 9.34 -33.53
N SER A 84 -6.33 9.22 -32.40
CA SER A 84 -6.20 8.07 -31.52
C SER A 84 -6.62 6.77 -32.21
N PRO A 85 -6.11 5.61 -31.78
CA PRO A 85 -6.78 4.35 -32.09
C PRO A 85 -8.20 4.40 -31.52
N THR A 86 -9.11 3.62 -32.13
CA THR A 86 -10.44 3.42 -31.57
C THR A 86 -10.35 2.63 -30.27
N PHE A 87 -11.01 3.11 -29.22
CA PHE A 87 -11.11 2.42 -27.93
C PHE A 87 -12.55 2.01 -27.63
N THR A 88 -12.73 1.28 -26.54
CA THR A 88 -14.05 0.79 -26.11
C THR A 88 -15.03 1.93 -25.95
N GLN A 89 -16.11 1.88 -26.71
CA GLN A 89 -17.17 2.89 -26.65
C GLN A 89 -18.04 2.69 -25.40
N GLY A 90 -18.49 3.78 -24.79
CA GLY A 90 -19.39 3.75 -23.65
C GLY A 90 -20.07 5.11 -23.43
N LEU A 91 -21.31 5.05 -22.91
CA LEU A 91 -22.06 6.24 -22.52
C LEU A 91 -21.47 6.88 -21.27
N ASP A 92 -21.63 8.20 -21.17
CA ASP A 92 -21.30 9.02 -20.00
C ASP A 92 -19.82 8.89 -19.58
N SER A 93 -18.95 8.80 -20.58
CA SER A 93 -17.51 8.59 -20.39
C SER A 93 -16.80 9.84 -19.86
N THR A 94 -15.71 9.63 -19.12
CA THR A 94 -14.77 10.69 -18.72
C THR A 94 -13.50 10.58 -19.55
N ILE A 95 -13.02 11.71 -20.08
CA ILE A 95 -11.69 11.87 -20.67
C ILE A 95 -10.88 12.82 -19.79
N GLU A 96 -9.62 12.50 -19.53
CA GLU A 96 -8.69 13.47 -18.95
C GLU A 96 -7.31 13.37 -19.57
N LEU A 97 -6.59 14.49 -19.62
CA LEU A 97 -5.27 14.58 -20.23
C LEU A 97 -4.49 15.78 -19.68
N TRP A 98 -3.18 15.73 -19.83
CA TRP A 98 -2.31 16.90 -19.67
C TRP A 98 -2.05 17.54 -21.02
N ILE A 99 -2.06 18.88 -21.06
CA ILE A 99 -1.89 19.62 -22.31
C ILE A 99 -1.11 20.92 -22.11
N ALA A 100 -0.32 21.32 -23.11
CA ALA A 100 0.45 22.57 -23.11
C ALA A 100 0.66 23.10 -24.52
N LYS A 101 1.04 24.38 -24.61
CA LYS A 101 1.54 25.00 -25.84
C LYS A 101 2.84 25.76 -25.60
N SER A 102 3.70 25.81 -26.61
CA SER A 102 4.94 26.62 -26.60
C SER A 102 4.72 28.10 -26.88
N SER A 103 3.49 28.49 -27.20
CA SER A 103 3.10 29.87 -27.47
C SER A 103 1.62 30.07 -27.12
N ILE A 104 1.32 31.26 -26.61
CA ILE A 104 -0.03 31.75 -26.33
C ILE A 104 -0.37 32.96 -27.22
N SER A 105 0.31 33.09 -28.36
CA SER A 105 -0.07 34.09 -29.37
C SER A 105 -1.46 33.75 -29.93
N SER A 106 -2.24 34.76 -30.32
CA SER A 106 -3.60 34.56 -30.81
C SER A 106 -3.70 33.67 -32.06
N ASN A 107 -2.61 33.51 -32.82
CA ASN A 107 -2.50 32.66 -34.00
C ASN A 107 -1.76 31.34 -33.67
N THR A 108 -2.09 30.73 -32.54
CA THR A 108 -1.58 29.41 -32.15
C THR A 108 -2.71 28.58 -31.59
N ILE A 109 -3.41 27.88 -32.47
CA ILE A 109 -4.61 27.13 -32.14
C ILE A 109 -4.30 25.64 -31.97
N LEU A 110 -4.76 25.05 -30.87
CA LEU A 110 -4.83 23.60 -30.71
C LEU A 110 -6.28 23.16 -30.56
N ASN A 111 -6.73 22.33 -31.47
CA ASN A 111 -8.06 21.75 -31.50
C ASN A 111 -8.03 20.33 -30.91
N ILE A 112 -9.04 20.02 -30.09
CA ILE A 112 -9.28 18.72 -29.48
C ILE A 112 -10.70 18.31 -29.86
N TYR A 113 -10.82 17.28 -30.69
CA TYR A 113 -12.10 16.76 -31.14
C TYR A 113 -12.42 15.49 -30.38
N ILE A 114 -13.57 15.47 -29.72
CA ILE A 114 -14.12 14.28 -29.07
C ILE A 114 -15.16 13.69 -30.02
N GLN A 115 -14.95 12.45 -30.46
CA GLN A 115 -15.71 11.89 -31.58
C GLN A 115 -16.45 10.60 -31.25
N GLU A 116 -17.60 10.44 -31.89
CA GLU A 116 -18.33 9.19 -32.04
C GLU A 116 -18.24 8.76 -33.52
N GLY A 117 -17.34 7.82 -33.82
CA GLY A 117 -17.02 7.48 -35.20
C GLY A 117 -16.42 8.68 -35.93
N SER A 118 -17.07 9.15 -36.99
CA SER A 118 -16.66 10.36 -37.73
C SER A 118 -17.42 11.63 -37.32
N THR A 119 -18.32 11.54 -36.32
CA THR A 119 -19.13 12.66 -35.84
C THR A 119 -18.44 13.32 -34.67
N TYR A 120 -18.31 14.65 -34.69
CA TYR A 120 -17.76 15.41 -33.58
C TYR A 120 -18.85 15.62 -32.53
N LEU A 121 -18.70 15.04 -31.35
CA LEU A 121 -19.60 15.32 -30.24
C LEU A 121 -19.33 16.74 -29.72
N THR A 122 -18.05 17.08 -29.53
CA THR A 122 -17.65 18.45 -29.19
C THR A 122 -16.23 18.72 -29.70
N LEU A 123 -15.97 19.99 -29.98
CA LEU A 123 -14.66 20.53 -30.31
C LEU A 123 -14.26 21.50 -29.20
N LEU A 124 -13.13 21.22 -28.54
CA LEU A 124 -12.46 22.17 -27.65
C LEU A 124 -11.31 22.83 -28.39
N GLN A 125 -11.11 24.11 -28.12
CA GLN A 125 -10.07 24.91 -28.78
C GLN A 125 -9.27 25.69 -27.76
N LEU A 126 -7.94 25.51 -27.77
CA LEU A 126 -6.99 26.39 -27.11
C LEU A 126 -6.50 27.44 -28.10
N GLU A 127 -7.05 28.65 -28.03
CA GLU A 127 -6.63 29.81 -28.81
C GLU A 127 -5.95 30.81 -27.87
N GLY A 128 -4.73 31.25 -28.20
CA GLY A 128 -3.97 32.09 -27.28
C GLY A 128 -3.75 31.41 -25.92
N ASN A 129 -4.28 31.99 -24.84
CA ASN A 129 -4.25 31.47 -23.47
C ASN A 129 -5.64 31.06 -22.93
N ASP A 130 -6.62 30.94 -23.81
CA ASP A 130 -8.03 30.67 -23.49
C ASP A 130 -8.45 29.27 -23.94
N LEU A 131 -9.49 28.72 -23.30
CA LEU A 131 -10.15 27.48 -23.68
C LEU A 131 -11.58 27.80 -24.11
N HIS A 132 -11.93 27.37 -25.31
CA HIS A 132 -13.26 27.48 -25.88
C HIS A 132 -13.83 26.10 -26.19
N TYR A 133 -15.15 26.05 -26.37
CA TYR A 133 -15.81 24.95 -27.06
C TYR A 133 -16.68 25.47 -28.20
N PHE A 134 -16.95 24.61 -29.18
CA PHE A 134 -17.80 24.94 -30.30
C PHE A 134 -19.24 24.47 -30.09
N ALA A 135 -20.19 25.38 -30.23
CA ALA A 135 -21.63 25.10 -30.25
C ALA A 135 -22.32 25.99 -31.28
N GLY A 136 -21.96 25.82 -32.56
CA GLY A 136 -22.35 26.72 -33.66
C GLY A 136 -21.54 28.02 -33.74
N SER A 137 -20.87 28.39 -32.64
CA SER A 137 -19.81 29.37 -32.54
C SER A 137 -18.88 28.99 -31.38
N PHE A 138 -17.65 29.53 -31.36
CA PHE A 138 -16.77 29.36 -30.21
C PHE A 138 -17.26 30.17 -29.00
N ILE A 139 -17.31 29.50 -27.85
CA ILE A 139 -17.75 30.06 -26.57
C ILE A 139 -16.65 29.76 -25.54
N SER A 140 -16.21 30.78 -24.80
CA SER A 140 -15.22 30.61 -23.73
C SER A 140 -15.73 29.71 -22.60
N ILE A 141 -14.90 28.75 -22.22
CA ILE A 141 -15.01 28.01 -20.95
C ILE A 141 -14.18 28.74 -19.89
N LYS A 142 -12.91 29.00 -20.18
CA LYS A 142 -11.98 29.69 -19.28
C LYS A 142 -11.00 30.55 -20.05
N ASN A 143 -10.80 31.78 -19.59
CA ASN A 143 -9.82 32.70 -20.18
C ASN A 143 -8.58 32.84 -19.29
N ASP A 144 -7.47 33.24 -19.89
CA ASP A 144 -6.23 33.64 -19.24
C ASP A 144 -5.62 32.61 -18.28
N PHE A 145 -5.73 31.32 -18.61
CA PHE A 145 -5.29 30.24 -17.70
C PHE A 145 -4.05 29.49 -18.19
N LEU A 146 -3.81 29.44 -19.50
CA LEU A 146 -2.69 28.70 -20.05
C LEU A 146 -1.39 29.50 -19.91
N LEU A 147 -0.35 28.86 -19.41
CA LEU A 147 1.01 29.39 -19.39
C LEU A 147 1.85 28.73 -20.48
N VAL A 148 2.74 29.50 -21.09
CA VAL A 148 3.67 28.98 -22.10
C VAL A 148 4.57 27.92 -21.46
N ASN A 149 4.64 26.76 -22.11
CA ASN A 149 5.42 25.61 -21.67
C ASN A 149 5.09 25.08 -20.26
N SER A 150 3.82 25.09 -19.87
CA SER A 150 3.38 24.45 -18.64
C SER A 150 2.16 23.58 -18.90
N LEU A 151 2.26 22.31 -18.50
CA LEU A 151 1.17 21.36 -18.62
C LEU A 151 0.04 21.76 -17.67
N VAL A 152 -1.17 21.73 -18.21
CA VAL A 152 -2.41 21.90 -17.46
C VAL A 152 -3.26 20.65 -17.64
N HIS A 153 -3.91 20.22 -16.57
CA HIS A 153 -4.79 19.07 -16.62
C HIS A 153 -6.20 19.51 -17.05
N ILE A 154 -6.72 18.86 -18.08
CA ILE A 154 -8.10 19.03 -18.55
C ILE A 154 -8.84 17.72 -18.34
N LYS A 155 -10.01 17.79 -17.70
CA LYS A 155 -10.94 16.67 -17.56
C LYS A 155 -12.31 17.03 -18.11
N ILE A 156 -12.85 16.18 -18.96
CA ILE A 156 -14.14 16.31 -19.61
C ILE A 156 -15.02 15.13 -19.16
N VAL A 157 -16.16 15.44 -18.55
CA VAL A 157 -17.14 14.45 -18.12
C VAL A 157 -18.35 14.53 -19.04
N LEU A 158 -18.55 13.50 -19.86
CA LEU A 158 -19.65 13.44 -20.80
C LEU A 158 -20.95 13.01 -20.11
N ASN A 159 -22.06 13.55 -20.59
CA ASN A 159 -23.42 13.11 -20.28
C ASN A 159 -24.16 12.95 -21.61
N ASP A 160 -24.09 11.74 -22.16
CA ASP A 160 -24.63 11.40 -23.47
C ASP A 160 -26.15 11.36 -23.46
N THR A 161 -26.75 11.06 -22.29
CA THR A 161 -28.20 11.13 -22.13
C THR A 161 -28.72 12.57 -22.27
N ALA A 162 -28.02 13.54 -21.69
CA ALA A 162 -28.35 14.96 -21.76
C ALA A 162 -27.77 15.67 -22.99
N ASN A 163 -26.81 15.05 -23.69
CA ASN A 163 -25.99 15.66 -24.75
C ASN A 163 -25.24 16.91 -24.26
N THR A 164 -24.62 16.79 -23.09
CA THR A 164 -23.86 17.86 -22.45
C THR A 164 -22.55 17.33 -21.85
N PHE A 165 -21.60 18.20 -21.56
CA PHE A 165 -20.39 17.86 -20.80
C PHE A 165 -20.09 18.88 -19.69
N ASP A 166 -19.40 18.41 -18.66
CA ASP A 166 -18.70 19.25 -17.70
C ASP A 166 -17.21 19.30 -18.07
N CYS A 167 -16.57 20.46 -17.88
CA CYS A 167 -15.16 20.69 -18.14
C CYS A 167 -14.46 21.18 -16.87
N TYR A 168 -13.40 20.50 -16.50
CA TYR A 168 -12.55 20.81 -15.35
C TYR A 168 -11.15 21.16 -15.82
N ILE A 169 -10.54 22.16 -15.18
CA ILE A 169 -9.15 22.58 -15.39
C ILE A 169 -8.45 22.54 -14.04
N ASN A 170 -7.40 21.73 -13.90
CA ASN A 170 -6.72 21.47 -12.63
C ASN A 170 -7.72 21.18 -11.49
N GLU A 171 -8.59 20.18 -11.72
CA GLU A 171 -9.67 19.74 -10.81
C GLU A 171 -10.78 20.77 -10.51
N THR A 172 -10.65 22.01 -10.96
CA THR A 172 -11.68 23.04 -10.77
C THR A 172 -12.71 22.93 -11.88
N LEU A 173 -14.01 22.90 -11.54
CA LEU A 173 -15.10 22.92 -12.52
C LEU A 173 -15.21 24.32 -13.14
N GLU A 174 -14.99 24.42 -14.45
CA GLU A 174 -14.97 25.70 -15.18
C GLU A 174 -16.14 25.82 -16.17
N GLY A 175 -16.64 24.69 -16.67
CA GLY A 175 -17.84 24.63 -17.49
C GLY A 175 -18.75 23.52 -17.01
N SER A 176 -20.05 23.80 -16.85
CA SER A 176 -21.01 22.78 -16.42
C SER A 176 -22.22 22.70 -17.35
N GLY A 177 -22.60 21.49 -17.72
CA GLY A 177 -23.74 21.20 -18.60
C GLY A 177 -23.61 21.87 -19.97
N LEU A 178 -22.38 21.99 -20.49
CA LEU A 178 -22.12 22.61 -21.79
C LEU A 178 -22.66 21.72 -22.90
N PRO A 179 -23.39 22.25 -23.90
CA PRO A 179 -24.00 21.42 -24.94
C PRO A 179 -22.95 20.82 -25.87
N TYR A 180 -23.22 19.63 -26.37
CA TYR A 180 -22.51 19.07 -27.51
C TYR A 180 -22.75 19.89 -28.78
N GLU A 181 -21.81 19.80 -29.72
CA GLU A 181 -22.03 20.23 -31.10
C GLU A 181 -23.03 19.30 -31.80
N ASN A 182 -22.87 17.97 -31.63
CA ASN A 182 -23.76 16.96 -32.17
C ASN A 182 -24.15 15.96 -31.07
N ASN A 183 -25.40 15.49 -31.12
CA ASN A 183 -25.89 14.53 -30.14
C ASN A 183 -25.14 13.20 -30.24
N SER A 184 -24.79 12.66 -29.07
CA SER A 184 -24.24 11.32 -28.91
C SER A 184 -25.34 10.28 -29.00
N THR A 185 -25.05 9.15 -29.64
CA THR A 185 -25.97 8.01 -29.73
C THR A 185 -25.48 6.78 -28.98
N SER A 186 -24.16 6.58 -28.95
CA SER A 186 -23.51 5.41 -28.40
C SER A 186 -22.34 5.77 -27.49
N GLY A 187 -21.96 7.06 -27.40
CA GLY A 187 -20.80 7.52 -26.66
C GLY A 187 -19.57 7.71 -27.53
N LEU A 188 -18.52 8.28 -26.95
CA LEU A 188 -17.27 8.57 -27.67
C LEU A 188 -16.45 7.29 -27.91
N ASN A 189 -15.65 7.26 -28.97
CA ASN A 189 -14.78 6.11 -29.26
C ASN A 189 -13.40 6.46 -29.85
N ASN A 190 -13.14 7.73 -30.12
CA ASN A 190 -11.84 8.22 -30.53
C ASN A 190 -11.67 9.72 -30.20
N ILE A 191 -10.42 10.17 -30.20
CA ILE A 191 -10.02 11.56 -29.99
C ILE A 191 -9.10 11.96 -31.15
N TYR A 192 -9.26 13.19 -31.63
CA TYR A 192 -8.41 13.77 -32.67
C TYR A 192 -7.82 15.08 -32.17
N PHE A 193 -6.51 15.25 -32.33
CA PHE A 193 -5.81 16.49 -32.05
C PHE A 193 -5.33 17.11 -33.35
N SER A 194 -5.47 18.42 -33.50
CA SER A 194 -4.88 19.14 -34.62
C SER A 194 -4.45 20.54 -34.24
N THR A 195 -3.37 21.00 -34.86
CA THR A 195 -3.11 22.43 -35.01
C THR A 195 -4.01 23.01 -36.11
N ASP A 196 -4.05 24.34 -36.23
CA ASP A 196 -4.89 25.01 -37.23
C ASP A 196 -4.11 25.44 -38.48
N ALA A 197 -4.77 25.35 -39.63
CA ALA A 197 -4.19 25.78 -40.89
C ALA A 197 -4.20 27.31 -40.97
N ALA A 198 -3.05 27.92 -41.31
CA ALA A 198 -2.74 29.37 -41.28
C ALA A 198 -1.94 29.82 -40.05
N ASP A 199 -1.88 29.00 -39.01
CA ASP A 199 -1.00 29.21 -37.87
C ASP A 199 0.36 28.54 -38.10
N THR A 200 1.41 28.99 -37.41
CA THR A 200 2.75 28.41 -37.59
C THR A 200 3.73 28.80 -36.48
N GLY A 201 4.76 27.98 -36.29
CA GLY A 201 5.88 28.29 -35.40
C GLY A 201 5.58 28.00 -33.93
N TYR A 202 4.76 26.99 -33.64
CA TYR A 202 4.41 26.60 -32.28
C TYR A 202 4.29 25.09 -32.15
N ILE A 203 4.35 24.64 -30.91
CA ILE A 203 4.29 23.25 -30.53
C ILE A 203 3.17 23.09 -29.51
N ALA A 204 2.38 22.03 -29.69
CA ALA A 204 1.45 21.53 -28.69
C ALA A 204 2.01 20.25 -28.06
N TYR A 205 1.78 20.07 -26.76
CA TYR A 205 2.21 18.92 -25.99
C TYR A 205 1.00 18.28 -25.33
N ILE A 206 0.86 16.96 -25.42
CA ILE A 206 -0.24 16.18 -24.85
C ILE A 206 0.36 14.97 -24.14
N ASP A 207 -0.14 14.63 -22.96
CA ASP A 207 0.30 13.43 -22.24
C ASP A 207 -0.83 12.80 -21.40
N ALA A 208 -0.63 11.52 -21.05
CA ALA A 208 -1.41 10.72 -20.11
C ALA A 208 -2.93 10.85 -20.33
N ILE A 209 -3.36 10.47 -21.53
CA ILE A 209 -4.77 10.52 -21.93
C ILE A 209 -5.49 9.34 -21.28
N GLY A 210 -6.36 9.62 -20.32
CA GLY A 210 -7.22 8.67 -19.64
C GLY A 210 -8.63 8.65 -20.22
N VAL A 211 -9.20 7.46 -20.40
CA VAL A 211 -10.60 7.27 -20.82
C VAL A 211 -11.26 6.25 -19.89
N SER A 212 -12.37 6.64 -19.26
CA SER A 212 -13.05 5.81 -18.24
C SER A 212 -13.62 4.48 -18.74
N THR A 213 -13.65 4.23 -20.04
CA THR A 213 -14.08 2.97 -20.64
C THR A 213 -12.93 1.98 -20.85
N ASP A 214 -11.67 2.39 -20.70
CA ASP A 214 -10.56 1.44 -20.60
C ASP A 214 -10.59 0.80 -19.21
N THR A 215 -10.82 -0.51 -19.16
CA THR A 215 -10.89 -1.28 -17.90
C THR A 215 -9.59 -1.28 -17.10
N ARG A 216 -8.46 -0.90 -17.72
CA ARG A 216 -7.18 -0.78 -17.01
C ARG A 216 -7.08 0.55 -16.29
N TYR A 217 -7.94 1.52 -16.60
CA TYR A 217 -7.84 2.90 -16.18
C TYR A 217 -8.98 3.36 -15.27
N ASN A 218 -8.60 3.97 -14.15
CA ASN A 218 -9.52 4.68 -13.27
C ASN A 218 -9.35 6.18 -13.44
N VAL A 219 -10.46 6.92 -13.36
CA VAL A 219 -10.44 8.37 -13.39
C VAL A 219 -9.55 8.89 -12.24
N GLY A 220 -8.59 9.73 -12.58
CA GLY A 220 -7.61 10.30 -11.68
C GLY A 220 -6.24 9.61 -11.69
N ASP A 221 -6.09 8.44 -12.33
CA ASP A 221 -4.81 7.74 -12.39
C ASP A 221 -3.71 8.57 -13.10
N ASN A 222 -4.11 9.54 -13.92
CA ASN A 222 -3.19 10.39 -14.66
C ASN A 222 -2.68 11.61 -13.86
N TYR A 223 -3.03 11.78 -12.58
CA TYR A 223 -2.51 12.89 -11.74
C TYR A 223 -1.19 12.58 -11.05
N THR A 224 -0.85 11.30 -10.89
CA THR A 224 0.32 10.88 -10.12
C THR A 224 1.29 10.11 -11.01
N PRO A 225 2.57 10.50 -11.07
CA PRO A 225 3.55 9.74 -11.83
C PRO A 225 3.77 8.37 -11.16
N LEU A 226 3.98 7.32 -11.95
CA LEU A 226 4.17 5.94 -11.45
C LEU A 226 5.37 5.79 -10.50
N ILE A 227 6.36 6.66 -10.65
CA ILE A 227 7.48 6.79 -9.72
C ILE A 227 7.69 8.30 -9.51
N ASN A 228 7.56 8.77 -8.27
CA ASN A 228 7.99 10.12 -7.88
C ASN A 228 9.50 10.13 -7.54
N ASN A 229 10.09 11.32 -7.38
CA ASN A 229 11.52 11.49 -7.06
C ASN A 229 11.96 10.76 -5.78
N ASP A 230 11.02 10.32 -4.94
CA ASP A 230 11.26 9.64 -3.66
C ASP A 230 11.23 8.10 -3.77
N GLY A 231 10.95 7.56 -4.96
CA GLY A 231 10.97 6.12 -5.23
C GLY A 231 9.67 5.41 -4.86
N ILE A 232 8.91 5.09 -5.91
CA ILE A 232 7.69 4.26 -5.94
C ILE A 232 6.43 5.01 -5.45
N ALA A 233 5.60 5.46 -6.39
CA ALA A 233 4.20 5.78 -6.12
C ALA A 233 3.37 4.56 -6.51
N LEU A 234 2.93 3.78 -5.51
CA LEU A 234 1.91 2.76 -5.74
C LEU A 234 0.52 3.40 -5.82
N GLN A 235 -0.33 2.77 -6.63
CA GLN A 235 -1.75 3.08 -6.82
C GLN A 235 -2.48 3.28 -5.49
N PRO A 236 -3.60 4.05 -5.43
CA PRO A 236 -4.40 4.19 -4.20
C PRO A 236 -4.98 2.85 -3.67
N THR A 237 -4.99 1.79 -4.48
CA THR A 237 -5.39 0.43 -4.08
C THR A 237 -4.22 -0.49 -3.69
N GLN A 238 -2.98 -0.04 -3.82
CA GLN A 238 -1.80 -0.82 -3.44
C GLN A 238 -1.14 -0.19 -2.22
N THR A 239 -1.51 -0.69 -1.05
CA THR A 239 -0.85 -0.33 0.20
C THR A 239 0.53 -0.98 0.24
N LEU A 240 1.58 -0.21 0.00
CA LEU A 240 2.92 -0.58 0.45
C LEU A 240 3.00 -0.22 1.94
N SER A 241 2.83 -1.20 2.83
CA SER A 241 3.21 -1.01 4.22
C SER A 241 4.72 -0.83 4.26
N THR A 242 5.17 0.24 4.92
CA THR A 242 6.54 0.72 4.91
C THR A 242 7.55 -0.39 5.23
N VAL A 243 8.57 -0.50 4.39
CA VAL A 243 9.75 -1.36 4.57
C VAL A 243 10.62 -0.76 5.68
N ASP A 244 10.58 -1.35 6.88
CA ASP A 244 11.64 -1.13 7.86
C ASP A 244 12.80 -2.10 7.59
N GLY A 245 13.71 -1.63 6.73
CA GLY A 245 15.14 -1.90 6.83
C GLY A 245 15.71 -3.25 6.40
N THR A 246 15.04 -4.41 6.55
CA THR A 246 15.72 -5.69 6.27
C THR A 246 14.91 -6.81 5.65
N ASP A 247 13.58 -6.82 5.74
CA ASP A 247 12.78 -7.95 5.23
C ASP A 247 11.59 -7.49 4.37
N LEU A 248 11.44 -8.10 3.18
CA LEU A 248 10.20 -8.04 2.42
C LEU A 248 9.17 -8.93 3.12
N VAL A 249 8.40 -8.35 4.03
CA VAL A 249 7.22 -9.00 4.59
C VAL A 249 6.11 -8.86 3.56
N ILE A 250 5.83 -9.92 2.81
CA ILE A 250 4.54 -10.05 2.11
C ILE A 250 3.53 -10.33 3.22
N ASP A 251 2.92 -9.27 3.75
CA ASP A 251 1.76 -9.41 4.63
C ASP A 251 0.60 -9.87 3.74
N VAL A 252 0.51 -11.18 3.55
CA VAL A 252 -0.71 -11.77 3.03
C VAL A 252 -1.73 -11.58 4.15
N ASP A 253 -2.55 -10.54 4.03
CA ASP A 253 -3.76 -10.40 4.83
C ASP A 253 -4.66 -11.61 4.49
N ILE A 254 -4.43 -12.73 5.19
CA ILE A 254 -5.37 -13.84 5.16
C ILE A 254 -6.53 -13.43 6.05
N SER A 255 -7.41 -12.59 5.49
CA SER A 255 -8.64 -12.20 6.13
C SER A 255 -9.57 -13.41 6.17
N PHE A 256 -9.55 -14.14 7.27
CA PHE A 256 -10.51 -15.20 7.52
C PHE A 256 -11.87 -14.57 7.82
N ASN A 257 -12.85 -14.80 6.94
CA ASN A 257 -14.23 -14.44 7.22
C ASN A 257 -14.64 -15.08 8.55
N GLY A 258 -14.99 -14.26 9.53
CA GLY A 258 -15.26 -14.71 10.90
C GLY A 258 -16.24 -15.88 10.94
N GLY A 259 -15.78 -17.03 11.44
CA GLY A 259 -16.60 -18.23 11.59
C GLY A 259 -15.95 -19.56 11.23
N GLN A 260 -14.73 -19.59 10.68
CA GLN A 260 -14.03 -20.86 10.43
C GLN A 260 -13.38 -21.38 11.71
N LEU A 261 -13.85 -22.55 12.18
CA LEU A 261 -13.19 -23.34 13.21
C LEU A 261 -12.06 -24.12 12.55
N PHE A 262 -10.81 -23.76 12.83
CA PHE A 262 -9.66 -24.58 12.45
C PHE A 262 -9.66 -25.83 13.31
N ASP A 263 -9.75 -27.00 12.68
CA ASP A 263 -9.27 -28.20 13.35
C ASP A 263 -7.75 -28.31 13.18
N GLY A 264 -7.10 -29.15 13.98
CA GLY A 264 -5.64 -29.29 13.92
C GLY A 264 -5.11 -29.85 12.59
N GLN A 265 -5.98 -30.30 11.67
CA GLN A 265 -5.58 -30.78 10.36
C GLN A 265 -5.29 -29.62 9.40
N ASP A 266 -6.06 -28.53 9.48
CA ASP A 266 -5.93 -27.37 8.60
C ASP A 266 -4.56 -26.66 8.74
N VAL A 267 -4.02 -26.62 9.96
CA VAL A 267 -2.70 -26.02 10.25
C VAL A 267 -1.56 -26.89 9.70
N SER A 268 -1.73 -28.20 9.68
CA SER A 268 -0.73 -29.14 9.16
C SER A 268 -0.66 -29.13 7.63
N ALA A 269 -1.79 -28.92 6.95
CA ALA A 269 -1.83 -28.73 5.51
C ALA A 269 -1.17 -27.40 5.10
N LEU A 270 -1.41 -26.33 5.86
CA LEU A 270 -0.76 -25.04 5.64
C LEU A 270 0.76 -25.12 5.85
N ALA A 271 1.21 -25.83 6.89
CA ALA A 271 2.64 -26.06 7.14
C ALA A 271 3.30 -26.90 6.04
N ALA A 272 2.60 -27.90 5.48
CA ALA A 272 3.10 -28.72 4.38
C ALA A 272 3.18 -27.94 3.06
N ASP A 273 2.20 -27.09 2.76
CA ASP A 273 2.24 -26.21 1.59
C ASP A 273 3.34 -25.16 1.71
N LEU A 274 3.55 -24.59 2.91
CA LEU A 274 4.62 -23.62 3.15
C LEU A 274 6.02 -24.26 3.02
N ALA A 275 6.18 -25.49 3.50
CA ALA A 275 7.42 -26.25 3.36
C ALA A 275 7.73 -26.65 1.90
N ASN A 276 6.70 -26.85 1.07
CA ASN A 276 6.88 -27.17 -0.34
C ASN A 276 7.19 -25.94 -1.21
N GLN A 277 6.76 -24.74 -0.80
CA GLN A 277 6.96 -23.50 -1.56
C GLN A 277 8.30 -22.82 -1.25
N CYS A 278 8.95 -23.10 -0.11
CA CYS A 278 10.24 -22.53 0.25
C CYS A 278 11.38 -23.51 -0.06
N THR A 279 11.94 -23.45 -1.28
CA THR A 279 13.01 -24.38 -1.71
C THR A 279 14.43 -23.96 -1.32
N THR A 280 14.61 -22.78 -0.72
CA THR A 280 15.92 -22.32 -0.25
C THR A 280 15.77 -21.33 0.90
N ALA A 281 16.60 -21.54 1.93
CA ALA A 281 16.79 -20.77 3.16
C ALA A 281 15.96 -21.27 4.36
N GLU A 282 16.70 -21.49 5.44
CA GLU A 282 16.29 -22.01 6.75
C GLU A 282 14.99 -21.35 7.24
N ALA A 283 13.88 -22.06 7.15
CA ALA A 283 12.66 -21.72 7.85
C ALA A 283 12.86 -21.97 9.36
N HIS A 284 13.58 -21.08 10.03
CA HIS A 284 13.51 -20.95 11.47
C HIS A 284 12.17 -20.29 11.78
N ALA A 285 11.13 -21.10 11.95
CA ALA A 285 9.86 -20.65 12.50
C ALA A 285 10.10 -20.19 13.96
N TYR A 286 10.45 -18.92 14.12
CA TYR A 286 10.54 -18.27 15.41
C TYR A 286 9.11 -17.93 15.83
N VAL A 287 8.41 -18.90 16.42
CA VAL A 287 7.18 -18.61 17.16
C VAL A 287 7.65 -17.92 18.44
N GLU A 288 7.65 -16.59 18.45
CA GLU A 288 7.84 -15.86 19.69
C GLU A 288 6.78 -16.32 20.68
N ALA A 289 7.25 -16.87 21.81
CA ALA A 289 6.45 -17.39 22.90
C ALA A 289 5.72 -16.28 23.69
N ASN A 290 5.22 -15.26 23.01
CA ASN A 290 4.40 -14.22 23.61
C ASN A 290 2.93 -14.62 23.49
N ALA A 291 2.51 -15.41 24.49
CA ALA A 291 1.12 -15.70 24.85
C ALA A 291 0.30 -16.57 23.90
N LEU A 292 0.82 -17.75 23.50
CA LEU A 292 -0.08 -18.85 23.15
C LEU A 292 -0.74 -19.41 24.43
N THR A 293 -1.80 -18.74 24.88
CA THR A 293 -2.69 -19.28 25.92
C THR A 293 -3.52 -20.40 25.28
N LEU A 294 -2.98 -21.62 25.26
CA LEU A 294 -3.72 -22.80 24.83
C LEU A 294 -4.73 -23.17 25.91
N THR A 295 -5.91 -22.56 25.90
CA THR A 295 -7.02 -22.98 26.77
C THR A 295 -7.60 -24.28 26.22
N GLN A 296 -6.94 -25.40 26.49
CA GLN A 296 -7.41 -26.71 26.07
C GLN A 296 -8.57 -27.12 26.98
N ASN A 297 -9.80 -26.86 26.54
CA ASN A 297 -11.00 -27.42 27.18
C ASN A 297 -11.07 -28.92 26.84
N VAL A 298 -10.45 -29.76 27.65
CA VAL A 298 -10.61 -31.21 27.54
C VAL A 298 -12.01 -31.56 28.03
N THR A 299 -12.95 -31.68 27.09
CA THR A 299 -14.31 -32.12 27.38
C THR A 299 -14.32 -33.65 27.45
N PHE A 300 -14.45 -34.20 28.65
CA PHE A 300 -14.61 -35.64 28.84
C PHE A 300 -16.08 -36.02 28.61
N ASN A 301 -16.33 -36.93 27.67
CA ASN A 301 -17.66 -37.47 27.48
C ASN A 301 -17.97 -38.49 28.58
N ALA A 302 -19.18 -38.43 29.14
CA ALA A 302 -19.62 -39.35 30.17
C ALA A 302 -19.54 -40.81 29.67
N GLY A 303 -18.69 -41.62 30.31
CA GLY A 303 -18.51 -43.04 29.99
C GLY A 303 -17.11 -43.46 29.52
N GLN A 304 -16.14 -42.53 29.39
CA GLN A 304 -14.75 -42.92 29.17
C GLN A 304 -14.15 -43.54 30.45
N LEU A 305 -13.77 -44.82 30.36
CA LEU A 305 -12.98 -45.51 31.38
C LEU A 305 -11.51 -45.26 31.05
N PHE A 306 -10.83 -44.49 31.90
CA PHE A 306 -9.37 -44.36 31.82
C PHE A 306 -8.74 -45.68 32.23
N ASP A 307 -7.94 -46.27 31.35
CA ASP A 307 -7.00 -47.28 31.81
C ASP A 307 -5.83 -46.59 32.53
N GLY A 308 -5.12 -47.34 33.36
CA GLY A 308 -4.04 -46.78 34.18
C GLY A 308 -2.85 -46.22 33.38
N GLN A 309 -2.80 -46.42 32.06
CA GLN A 309 -1.75 -45.87 31.21
C GLN A 309 -1.99 -44.40 30.89
N ASP A 310 -3.23 -44.01 30.59
CA ASP A 310 -3.58 -42.62 30.25
C ASP A 310 -3.31 -41.65 31.39
N VAL A 311 -3.54 -42.09 32.65
CA VAL A 311 -3.29 -41.29 33.85
C VAL A 311 -1.79 -41.11 34.11
N SER A 312 -0.96 -42.08 33.73
CA SER A 312 0.49 -42.02 33.95
C SER A 312 1.21 -41.07 32.99
N ALA A 313 0.72 -40.94 31.75
CA ALA A 313 1.21 -39.96 30.79
C ALA A 313 0.84 -38.54 31.24
N LEU A 314 -0.40 -38.33 31.69
CA LEU A 314 -0.88 -37.04 32.20
C LEU A 314 -0.14 -36.62 33.48
N ALA A 315 0.16 -37.56 34.38
CA ALA A 315 0.94 -37.30 35.60
C ALA A 315 2.40 -36.93 35.28
N THR A 316 2.98 -37.49 34.23
CA THR A 316 4.34 -37.16 33.79
C THR A 316 4.40 -35.75 33.20
N ASP A 317 3.42 -35.38 32.38
CA ASP A 317 3.31 -34.02 31.83
C ASP A 317 3.04 -32.97 32.92
N LEU A 318 2.16 -33.25 33.88
CA LEU A 318 1.96 -32.36 35.04
C LEU A 318 3.21 -32.22 35.90
N GLY A 319 4.00 -33.30 36.08
CA GLY A 319 5.26 -33.26 36.82
C GLY A 319 6.34 -32.42 36.13
N ASN A 320 6.36 -32.44 34.80
CA ASN A 320 7.28 -31.64 33.99
C ASN A 320 6.85 -30.15 33.93
N GLN A 321 5.55 -29.86 33.95
CA GLN A 321 5.07 -28.47 34.06
C GLN A 321 5.29 -27.89 35.46
N ALA A 322 5.17 -28.71 36.51
CA ALA A 322 5.40 -28.29 37.89
C ALA A 322 6.89 -27.99 38.20
N THR A 323 7.84 -28.47 37.38
CA THR A 323 9.27 -28.15 37.55
C THR A 323 9.67 -26.82 36.89
N ALA A 324 8.85 -26.28 35.98
CA ALA A 324 9.07 -24.97 35.36
C ALA A 324 8.41 -23.80 36.13
N ALA A 325 7.41 -24.09 36.97
CA ALA A 325 6.89 -23.14 37.93
C ALA A 325 7.73 -23.23 39.21
N GLU A 326 8.59 -22.23 39.47
CA GLU A 326 9.17 -21.99 40.78
C GLU A 326 8.10 -22.21 41.85
N ALA A 327 8.25 -23.27 42.64
CA ALA A 327 7.41 -23.55 43.79
C ALA A 327 7.72 -22.51 44.88
N HIS A 328 7.26 -21.28 44.66
CA HIS A 328 7.01 -20.33 45.72
C HIS A 328 5.86 -20.88 46.55
N ALA A 329 6.19 -21.79 47.47
CA ALA A 329 5.29 -22.21 48.53
C ALA A 329 5.05 -21.00 49.45
N TYR A 330 4.08 -20.18 49.08
CA TYR A 330 3.45 -19.23 49.97
C TYR A 330 2.74 -20.04 51.06
N VAL A 331 3.46 -20.35 52.14
CA VAL A 331 2.84 -20.83 53.36
C VAL A 331 2.20 -19.59 53.99
N GLU A 332 0.95 -19.31 53.63
CA GLU A 332 0.14 -18.31 54.33
C GLU A 332 0.14 -18.66 55.83
N ALA A 333 0.46 -17.65 56.63
CA ALA A 333 0.76 -17.75 58.06
C ALA A 333 -0.46 -18.06 58.92
N ASN A 334 -1.14 -19.19 58.66
CA ASN A 334 -2.14 -19.74 59.56
C ASN A 334 -1.50 -20.83 60.42
N ALA A 335 -0.92 -20.39 61.53
CA ALA A 335 -0.61 -21.15 62.74
C ALA A 335 -0.16 -22.60 62.51
N LEU A 336 1.09 -22.79 62.07
CA LEU A 336 1.74 -24.09 62.11
C LEU A 336 1.95 -24.49 63.58
N THR A 337 0.99 -25.23 64.14
CA THR A 337 1.06 -25.75 65.50
C THR A 337 1.79 -27.07 65.47
N LEU A 338 3.06 -27.09 65.91
CA LEU A 338 3.78 -28.34 66.13
C LEU A 338 3.20 -29.03 67.38
N THR A 339 2.39 -30.06 67.18
CA THR A 339 1.77 -30.83 68.28
C THR A 339 2.71 -31.85 68.90
N ASN A 340 3.85 -32.13 68.26
CA ASN A 340 4.87 -33.06 68.73
C ASN A 340 6.20 -32.34 68.96
N ALA A 341 7.02 -32.89 69.86
CA ALA A 341 8.38 -32.40 70.08
C ALA A 341 9.18 -32.40 68.77
N LEU A 342 9.79 -31.26 68.43
CA LEU A 342 10.67 -31.16 67.28
C LEU A 342 11.98 -31.89 67.60
N ALA A 343 12.24 -33.03 66.96
CA ALA A 343 13.45 -33.80 67.14
C ALA A 343 14.65 -33.06 66.51
N MET A 344 15.35 -32.26 67.32
CA MET A 344 16.46 -31.43 66.84
C MET A 344 17.81 -32.16 66.74
N GLY A 345 17.94 -33.35 67.31
CA GLY A 345 19.21 -34.09 67.35
C GLY A 345 20.33 -33.23 67.97
N THR A 346 21.46 -33.11 67.28
CA THR A 346 22.61 -32.29 67.69
C THR A 346 22.55 -30.85 67.17
N ASN A 347 21.50 -30.48 66.43
CA ASN A 347 21.38 -29.15 65.82
C ASN A 347 20.96 -28.11 66.86
N LYS A 348 21.51 -26.90 66.74
CA LYS A 348 21.18 -25.75 67.58
C LYS A 348 20.30 -24.78 66.80
N ILE A 349 19.28 -24.19 67.44
CA ILE A 349 18.60 -23.02 66.87
C ILE A 349 19.51 -21.82 67.13
N THR A 350 20.09 -21.26 66.08
CA THR A 350 20.87 -20.03 66.15
C THR A 350 20.06 -18.85 65.62
N GLY A 351 20.27 -17.64 66.16
CA GLY A 351 19.63 -16.43 65.63
C GLY A 351 18.23 -16.12 66.15
N LEU A 352 17.78 -16.73 67.25
CA LEU A 352 16.57 -16.27 67.94
C LEU A 352 16.82 -14.87 68.51
N GLY A 353 15.95 -13.92 68.17
CA GLY A 353 15.95 -12.57 68.74
C GLY A 353 15.63 -12.61 70.24
N ASN A 354 16.03 -11.57 70.98
CA ASN A 354 15.63 -11.43 72.38
C ASN A 354 14.09 -11.38 72.45
N GLY A 355 13.52 -12.28 73.26
CA GLY A 355 12.09 -12.24 73.53
C GLY A 355 11.70 -10.91 74.20
N ALA A 356 10.63 -10.29 73.72
CA ALA A 356 10.09 -9.06 74.28
C ALA A 356 9.00 -9.33 75.34
N ASN A 357 8.37 -10.51 75.29
CA ASN A 357 7.29 -10.90 76.19
C ASN A 357 7.75 -11.97 77.19
N PRO A 358 7.20 -11.99 78.43
CA PRO A 358 7.53 -13.00 79.44
C PRO A 358 7.25 -14.44 79.01
N GLN A 359 6.39 -14.65 78.00
CA GLN A 359 6.07 -15.97 77.46
C GLN A 359 7.03 -16.43 76.36
N ASP A 360 7.92 -15.57 75.87
CA ASP A 360 8.88 -15.93 74.84
C ASP A 360 9.88 -16.95 75.41
N ALA A 361 10.18 -18.01 74.67
CA ALA A 361 11.11 -19.05 75.12
C ALA A 361 12.50 -18.48 75.50
N MET A 362 12.89 -17.36 74.91
CA MET A 362 14.12 -16.62 75.21
C MET A 362 14.05 -15.75 76.47
N ALA A 363 12.86 -15.46 77.02
CA ALA A 363 12.70 -14.65 78.24
C ALA A 363 13.04 -15.43 79.52
N PHE A 364 13.01 -16.76 79.49
CA PHE A 364 13.26 -17.65 80.64
C PHE A 364 14.73 -18.06 80.84
N GLY A 365 15.68 -17.15 80.56
CA GLY A 365 17.06 -17.29 81.06
C GLY A 365 17.84 -18.53 80.56
N GLN A 366 17.42 -19.18 79.47
CA GLN A 366 18.14 -20.32 78.90
C GLN A 366 19.47 -19.92 78.20
N LYS A 367 19.79 -18.64 78.22
CA LYS A 367 21.06 -18.09 77.75
C LYS A 367 21.91 -17.74 78.97
N TYR A 368 22.33 -18.72 79.77
CA TYR A 368 23.55 -18.49 80.55
C TYR A 368 24.68 -18.49 79.55
N THR A 369 25.10 -17.29 79.12
CA THR A 369 26.43 -17.17 78.54
C THR A 369 27.43 -17.58 79.62
N ASN A 370 28.54 -18.24 79.25
CA ASN A 370 29.51 -18.72 80.24
C ASN A 370 29.97 -17.61 81.22
N ALA A 371 29.92 -16.34 80.80
CA ALA A 371 30.23 -15.20 81.65
C ALA A 371 29.22 -14.97 82.79
N GLU A 372 27.92 -15.13 82.54
CA GLU A 372 26.87 -14.93 83.54
C GLU A 372 26.78 -16.09 84.52
N ALA A 373 27.08 -17.31 84.07
CA ALA A 373 27.20 -18.48 84.95
C ALA A 373 28.41 -18.36 85.89
N VAL A 374 29.52 -17.78 85.42
CA VAL A 374 30.71 -17.51 86.25
C VAL A 374 30.39 -16.44 87.29
N GLN A 375 29.77 -15.32 86.91
CA GLN A 375 29.41 -14.27 87.88
C GLN A 375 28.42 -14.78 88.93
N ALA A 376 27.43 -15.59 88.54
CA ALA A 376 26.49 -16.18 89.49
C ALA A 376 27.17 -17.18 90.45
N ALA A 377 28.20 -17.89 90.00
CA ALA A 377 28.96 -18.80 90.84
C ALA A 377 29.93 -18.06 91.78
N GLU A 378 30.52 -16.95 91.35
CA GLU A 378 31.27 -16.02 92.22
C GLU A 378 30.36 -15.39 93.29
N ASP A 379 29.19 -14.88 92.90
CA ASP A 379 28.23 -14.23 93.82
C ASP A 379 27.65 -15.23 94.85
N ALA A 380 27.55 -16.50 94.48
CA ALA A 380 27.14 -17.59 95.38
C ALA A 380 28.31 -18.19 96.20
N GLY A 381 29.55 -17.77 95.96
CA GLY A 381 30.76 -18.26 96.65
C GLY A 381 31.12 -19.72 96.35
N LEU A 382 30.73 -20.22 95.18
CA LEU A 382 30.95 -21.61 94.76
C LEU A 382 32.25 -21.81 93.97
N ILE A 383 32.82 -20.74 93.41
CA ILE A 383 34.14 -20.70 92.75
C ILE A 383 34.92 -19.46 93.16
#